data_AF-A0A0F8SJT3-F1
#
_entry.id   AF-A0A0F8SJT3-F1
#
_cell.length_a   1.000
_cell.length_b   1.000
_cell.length_c   1.000
_cell.angle_alpha   90.00
_cell.angle_beta   90.00
_cell.angle_gamma   90.00
#
_symmetry.space_group_name_H-M   'P 1'
#
loop_
_entity.id
_entity.type
_entity.pdbx_description
1 polymer ?
#
loop_
_entity_poly.entity_id
_entity_poly.type
_entity_poly.pdbx_seq_one_letter_code
_entity_poly.pdbx_strand_id
1 'polypeptide(L)'
;MAREAADMVLLDDNFATIVNAVEEGRTVFDNIKKFIVYILTSNIPEILPFIAFVLLSIPLPMTVQLILAIDLGTDILPAITLGVEKGEGDIMKRPPRPRNEKLLTPQVLLTSYGVKGPIEAAAGFFCYFAVLFDGGWSFGEQLANTNPLYMQAITAFFSAVIICQIANVFASRTRFQSVFSMGLFSNRPVLLGIASELLILALIIWNPFANLIFNTAPIDLRYMLLAVPFAVFLLGIDELRKYLLRKNVNWAARFFKW
;
A
#
# COMPACT_ATOMS: atom_id res chain seq x y z
N MET A 1 0.77 1.77 -46.23
CA MET A 1 2.02 2.53 -45.98
C MET A 1 1.93 3.46 -44.77
N ALA A 2 1.31 4.65 -44.83
CA ALA A 2 1.30 5.56 -43.67
C ALA A 2 0.61 5.00 -42.42
N ARG A 3 -0.51 4.27 -42.59
CA ARG A 3 -1.21 3.58 -41.48
C ARG A 3 -0.41 2.41 -40.88
N GLU A 4 0.45 1.77 -41.66
CA GLU A 4 1.23 0.59 -41.22
C GLU A 4 2.54 0.99 -40.54
N ALA A 5 2.98 2.24 -40.72
CA ALA A 5 4.20 2.79 -40.11
C ALA A 5 3.93 3.67 -38.87
N ALA A 6 2.66 3.89 -38.51
CA ALA A 6 2.28 4.75 -37.39
C ALA A 6 2.07 3.94 -36.11
N ASP A 7 2.57 4.43 -34.97
CA ASP A 7 2.36 3.83 -33.65
C ASP A 7 0.91 3.99 -33.14
N MET A 8 0.16 4.94 -33.72
CA MET A 8 -1.24 5.21 -33.40
C MET A 8 -1.99 5.64 -34.66
N VAL A 9 -3.17 5.06 -34.90
CA VAL A 9 -4.05 5.38 -36.04
C VAL A 9 -5.39 5.86 -35.52
N LEU A 10 -5.84 7.03 -36.01
CA LEU A 10 -7.18 7.55 -35.73
C LEU A 10 -8.17 6.89 -36.70
N LEU A 11 -9.16 6.18 -36.18
CA LEU A 11 -10.17 5.48 -36.99
C LEU A 11 -11.32 6.40 -37.40
N ASP A 12 -11.55 7.46 -36.63
CA ASP A 12 -12.64 8.43 -36.80
C ASP A 12 -12.20 9.72 -37.51
N ASP A 13 -10.92 9.79 -37.93
CA ASP A 13 -10.26 10.95 -38.55
C ASP A 13 -10.45 12.27 -37.74
N ASN A 14 -10.73 12.18 -36.44
CA ASN A 14 -10.99 13.33 -35.57
C ASN A 14 -9.75 13.73 -34.77
N PHE A 15 -9.21 14.93 -35.04
CA PHE A 15 -8.05 15.45 -34.30
C PHE A 15 -8.31 15.68 -32.80
N ALA A 16 -9.57 15.83 -32.37
CA ALA A 16 -9.91 15.93 -30.95
C ALA A 16 -9.50 14.65 -30.17
N THR A 17 -9.44 13.51 -30.85
CA THR A 17 -8.98 12.24 -30.28
C THR A 17 -7.53 12.30 -29.80
N ILE A 18 -6.70 13.17 -30.40
CA ILE A 18 -5.32 13.40 -29.94
C ILE A 18 -5.31 14.09 -28.56
N VAL A 19 -6.21 15.06 -28.34
CA VAL A 19 -6.31 15.75 -27.04
C VAL A 19 -6.71 14.77 -25.94
N ASN A 20 -7.71 13.93 -26.21
CA ASN A 20 -8.13 12.88 -25.29
C ASN A 20 -7.00 11.86 -25.04
N ALA A 21 -6.27 11.46 -26.09
CA ALA A 21 -5.14 10.55 -25.96
C ALA A 21 -4.01 11.13 -25.10
N VAL A 22 -3.76 12.44 -25.19
CA VAL A 22 -2.79 13.14 -24.33
C VAL A 22 -3.28 13.18 -22.87
N GLU A 23 -4.57 13.43 -22.64
CA GLU A 23 -5.17 13.41 -21.30
C GLU A 23 -5.06 12.02 -20.64
N GLU A 24 -5.41 10.97 -21.39
CA GLU A 24 -5.30 9.58 -20.95
C GLU A 24 -3.84 9.19 -20.69
N GLY A 25 -2.92 9.52 -21.61
CA GLY A 25 -1.49 9.22 -21.45
C GLY A 25 -0.88 9.88 -20.20
N ARG A 26 -1.28 11.13 -19.88
CA ARG A 26 -0.88 11.81 -18.64
C ARG A 26 -1.48 11.13 -17.40
N THR A 27 -2.74 10.75 -17.47
CA THR A 27 -3.46 10.07 -16.38
C THR A 27 -2.84 8.71 -16.05
N VAL A 28 -2.54 7.90 -17.08
CA VAL A 28 -1.88 6.59 -16.91
C VAL A 28 -0.50 6.76 -16.26
N PHE A 29 0.30 7.74 -16.69
CA PHE A 29 1.61 8.00 -16.07
C PHE A 29 1.49 8.36 -14.58
N ASP A 30 0.55 9.23 -14.24
CA ASP A 30 0.28 9.62 -12.85
C ASP A 30 -0.22 8.42 -12.02
N ASN A 31 -1.07 7.57 -12.59
CA ASN A 31 -1.57 6.36 -11.93
C ASN A 31 -0.48 5.29 -11.73
N ILE A 32 0.43 5.13 -12.68
CA ILE A 32 1.59 4.22 -12.51
C ILE A 32 2.43 4.67 -11.31
N LYS A 33 2.62 5.97 -11.08
CA LYS A 33 3.31 6.44 -9.87
C LYS A 33 2.54 6.10 -8.59
N LYS A 34 1.21 6.23 -8.58
CA LYS A 34 0.37 5.85 -7.42
C LYS A 34 0.49 4.36 -7.11
N PHE A 35 0.42 3.54 -8.15
CA PHE A 35 0.64 2.10 -8.10
C PHE A 35 2.03 1.75 -7.53
N ILE A 36 3.08 2.41 -8.01
CA ILE A 36 4.44 2.21 -7.51
C ILE A 36 4.55 2.60 -6.04
N VAL A 37 4.01 3.75 -5.63
CA VAL A 37 4.03 4.17 -4.21
C VAL A 37 3.31 3.15 -3.33
N TYR A 38 2.18 2.61 -3.80
CA TYR A 38 1.42 1.60 -3.08
C TYR A 38 2.26 0.33 -2.84
N ILE A 39 2.75 -0.32 -3.90
CA ILE A 39 3.53 -1.57 -3.80
C ILE A 39 4.84 -1.36 -3.05
N LEU A 40 5.55 -0.26 -3.30
CA LEU A 40 6.81 -0.03 -2.59
C LEU A 40 6.62 0.24 -1.09
N THR A 41 5.40 0.54 -0.64
CA THR A 41 5.17 0.78 0.79
C THR A 41 5.19 -0.53 1.58
N SER A 42 4.59 -1.61 1.06
CA SER A 42 4.50 -2.92 1.72
C SER A 42 5.85 -3.64 1.86
N ASN A 43 6.84 -3.34 1.02
CA ASN A 43 8.15 -3.99 1.18
C ASN A 43 8.84 -3.69 2.54
N ILE A 44 8.52 -2.56 3.21
CA ILE A 44 9.14 -2.20 4.50
C ILE A 44 8.65 -3.11 5.64
N PRO A 45 7.33 -3.26 5.88
CA PRO A 45 6.84 -4.23 6.85
C PRO A 45 7.19 -5.68 6.52
N GLU A 46 7.62 -6.00 5.29
CA GLU A 46 8.09 -7.34 4.91
C GLU A 46 9.59 -7.56 5.19
N ILE A 47 10.44 -6.55 4.97
CA ILE A 47 11.89 -6.64 5.17
C ILE A 47 12.26 -6.48 6.65
N LEU A 48 11.62 -5.54 7.37
CA LEU A 48 11.97 -5.24 8.76
C LEU A 48 11.81 -6.44 9.72
N PRO A 49 10.83 -7.34 9.58
CA PRO A 49 10.76 -8.58 10.35
C PRO A 49 12.04 -9.42 10.32
N PHE A 50 12.68 -9.58 9.16
CA PHE A 50 13.94 -10.31 9.06
C PHE A 50 15.10 -9.58 9.73
N ILE A 51 15.15 -8.26 9.55
CA ILE A 51 16.18 -7.42 10.21
C ILE A 51 16.01 -7.51 11.73
N ALA A 52 14.78 -7.39 12.24
CA ALA A 52 14.48 -7.49 13.66
C ALA A 52 14.76 -8.90 14.21
N PHE A 53 14.42 -9.94 13.47
CA PHE A 53 14.76 -11.33 13.80
C PHE A 53 16.27 -11.50 14.04
N VAL A 54 17.10 -11.01 13.11
CA VAL A 54 18.56 -11.14 13.21
C VAL A 54 19.15 -10.26 14.32
N LEU A 55 18.73 -8.98 14.41
CA LEU A 55 19.35 -8.02 15.32
C LEU A 55 18.85 -8.15 16.77
N LEU A 56 17.57 -8.46 16.97
CA LEU A 56 16.94 -8.53 18.28
C LEU A 56 16.77 -9.97 18.79
N SER A 57 17.10 -10.98 17.97
CA SER A 57 16.95 -12.41 18.31
C SER A 57 15.52 -12.76 18.78
N ILE A 58 14.52 -12.10 18.21
CA ILE A 58 13.09 -12.38 18.44
C ILE A 58 12.61 -13.48 17.48
N PRO A 59 11.51 -14.19 17.76
CA PRO A 59 10.91 -15.09 16.77
C PRO A 59 10.50 -14.32 15.51
N LEU A 60 10.53 -14.97 14.34
CA LEU A 60 10.34 -14.29 13.05
C LEU A 60 8.91 -13.70 12.95
N PRO A 61 8.74 -12.36 12.87
CA PRO A 61 7.39 -11.76 12.92
C PRO A 61 6.54 -12.02 11.67
N MET A 62 7.18 -12.32 10.53
CA MET A 62 6.49 -12.53 9.26
C MET A 62 7.24 -13.58 8.44
N THR A 63 6.52 -14.61 7.98
CA THR A 63 7.07 -15.71 7.19
C THR A 63 7.00 -15.40 5.70
N VAL A 64 7.85 -16.05 4.90
CA VAL A 64 7.84 -15.93 3.44
C VAL A 64 6.48 -16.28 2.83
N GLN A 65 5.76 -17.24 3.42
CA GLN A 65 4.43 -17.65 2.96
C GLN A 65 3.41 -16.51 3.07
N LEU A 66 3.49 -15.72 4.14
CA LEU A 66 2.61 -14.56 4.36
C LEU A 66 3.00 -13.37 3.48
N ILE A 67 4.29 -13.18 3.20
CA ILE A 67 4.77 -12.18 2.23
C ILE A 67 4.19 -12.48 0.85
N LEU A 68 4.30 -13.73 0.39
CA LEU A 68 3.70 -14.15 -0.88
C LEU A 68 2.17 -13.98 -0.89
N ALA A 69 1.50 -14.17 0.24
CA ALA A 69 0.06 -13.92 0.35
C ALA A 69 -0.29 -12.43 0.21
N ILE A 70 0.60 -11.51 0.64
CA ILE A 70 0.44 -10.07 0.43
C ILE A 70 0.68 -9.75 -1.05
N ASP A 71 1.90 -10.02 -1.54
CA ASP A 71 2.36 -9.64 -2.88
C ASP A 71 1.51 -10.22 -4.01
N LEU A 72 1.19 -11.51 -3.90
CA LEU A 72 0.50 -12.26 -4.97
C LEU A 72 -1.00 -12.44 -4.70
N GLY A 73 -1.46 -12.12 -3.50
CA GLY A 73 -2.85 -12.30 -3.09
C GLY A 73 -3.56 -10.98 -2.91
N THR A 74 -3.27 -10.29 -1.81
CA THR A 74 -4.01 -9.10 -1.39
C THR A 74 -3.71 -7.90 -2.27
N ASP A 75 -2.44 -7.64 -2.60
CA ASP A 75 -2.04 -6.35 -3.18
C ASP A 75 -2.36 -6.22 -4.68
N ILE A 76 -2.51 -7.33 -5.41
CA ILE A 76 -2.72 -7.32 -6.86
C ILE A 76 -3.95 -6.49 -7.28
N LEU A 77 -5.10 -6.79 -6.68
CA LEU A 77 -6.37 -6.17 -7.09
C LEU A 77 -6.41 -4.66 -6.75
N PRO A 78 -6.14 -4.22 -5.51
CA PRO A 78 -6.02 -2.80 -5.18
C PRO A 78 -5.00 -2.07 -6.06
N ALA A 79 -3.83 -2.66 -6.31
CA ALA A 79 -2.81 -2.02 -7.13
C ALA A 79 -3.29 -1.80 -8.56
N ILE A 80 -3.92 -2.80 -9.20
CA ILE A 80 -4.52 -2.64 -10.54
C ILE A 80 -5.60 -1.56 -10.53
N THR A 81 -6.41 -1.48 -9.47
CA THR A 81 -7.49 -0.48 -9.38
C THR A 81 -6.97 0.96 -9.25
N LEU A 82 -5.78 1.15 -8.69
CA LEU A 82 -5.09 2.46 -8.69
C LEU A 82 -4.60 2.84 -10.11
N GLY A 83 -4.28 1.85 -10.94
CA GLY A 83 -3.91 2.03 -12.35
C GLY A 83 -5.01 2.67 -13.20
N VAL A 84 -6.28 2.47 -12.82
CA VAL A 84 -7.47 2.95 -13.54
C VAL A 84 -8.18 4.13 -12.86
N GLU A 85 -7.55 4.76 -11.88
CA GLU A 85 -8.10 5.95 -11.21
C GLU A 85 -8.24 7.11 -12.22
N LYS A 86 -9.25 7.96 -12.05
CA LYS A 86 -9.42 9.12 -12.94
C LYS A 86 -8.30 10.15 -12.72
N GLY A 87 -7.99 10.91 -13.77
CA GLY A 87 -7.03 12.00 -13.70
C GLY A 87 -7.41 13.07 -12.68
N GLU A 88 -6.43 13.63 -11.97
CA GLU A 88 -6.66 14.78 -11.09
C GLU A 88 -6.96 16.03 -11.94
N GLY A 89 -7.86 16.90 -11.48
CA GLY A 89 -8.48 17.97 -12.30
C GLY A 89 -7.57 19.06 -12.89
N ASP A 90 -6.26 18.97 -12.68
CA ASP A 90 -5.24 19.84 -13.25
C ASP A 90 -4.38 19.14 -14.33
N ILE A 91 -4.69 17.89 -14.72
CA ILE A 91 -3.87 17.08 -15.64
C ILE A 91 -3.57 17.77 -16.98
N MET A 92 -4.58 18.46 -17.56
CA MET A 92 -4.45 19.20 -18.83
C MET A 92 -3.92 20.63 -18.67
N LYS A 93 -3.89 21.16 -17.45
CA LYS A 93 -3.40 22.52 -17.15
C LYS A 93 -1.90 22.57 -16.89
N ARG A 94 -1.28 21.42 -16.59
CA ARG A 94 0.16 21.30 -16.33
C ARG A 94 0.97 21.31 -17.64
N PRO A 95 2.18 21.88 -17.65
CA PRO A 95 3.09 21.76 -18.80
C PRO A 95 3.50 20.30 -19.02
N PRO A 96 3.94 19.91 -20.23
CA PRO A 96 4.48 18.57 -20.48
C PRO A 96 5.64 18.26 -19.54
N ARG A 97 5.69 17.01 -19.05
CA ARG A 97 6.78 16.52 -18.21
C ARG A 97 8.13 16.59 -18.93
N PRO A 98 9.24 16.84 -18.22
CA PRO A 98 10.57 16.73 -18.81
C PRO A 98 10.85 15.30 -19.25
N ARG A 99 11.56 15.14 -20.38
CA ARG A 99 11.86 13.82 -20.98
C ARG A 99 12.59 12.87 -20.03
N ASN A 100 13.37 13.42 -19.10
CA ASN A 100 14.19 12.66 -18.15
C ASN A 100 13.45 12.39 -16.82
N GLU A 101 12.18 12.76 -16.69
CA GLU A 101 11.41 12.43 -15.50
C GLU A 101 11.19 10.92 -15.40
N LYS A 102 11.77 10.32 -14.36
CA LYS A 102 11.64 8.91 -14.04
C LYS A 102 10.33 8.65 -13.28
N LEU A 103 9.80 7.44 -13.41
CA LEU A 103 8.69 6.96 -12.58
C LEU A 103 9.12 6.82 -11.10
N LEU A 104 10.32 6.26 -10.89
CA LEU A 104 10.95 6.15 -9.59
C LEU A 104 11.83 7.38 -9.32
N THR A 105 11.31 8.28 -8.51
CA THR A 105 12.04 9.45 -8.02
C THR A 105 12.42 9.29 -6.55
N PRO A 106 13.43 10.01 -6.05
CA PRO A 106 13.73 10.03 -4.62
C PRO A 106 12.53 10.44 -3.76
N GLN A 107 11.64 11.29 -4.27
CA GLN A 107 10.42 11.70 -3.57
C GLN A 107 9.38 10.57 -3.46
N VAL A 108 9.25 9.74 -4.52
CA VAL A 108 8.44 8.51 -4.47
C VAL A 108 8.98 7.60 -3.39
N LEU A 109 10.29 7.31 -3.42
CA LEU A 109 10.95 6.44 -2.45
C LEU A 109 10.88 6.97 -1.02
N LEU A 110 11.08 8.27 -0.81
CA LEU A 110 10.98 8.88 0.51
C LEU A 110 9.54 8.82 1.05
N THR A 111 8.54 8.97 0.18
CA THR A 111 7.13 8.87 0.59
C THR A 111 6.76 7.44 0.97
N SER A 112 7.12 6.45 0.16
CA SER A 112 6.83 5.04 0.43
C SER A 112 7.71 4.48 1.55
N TYR A 113 9.04 4.42 1.35
CA TYR A 113 9.98 3.81 2.28
C TYR A 113 10.31 4.66 3.50
N GLY A 114 10.30 5.98 3.37
CA GLY A 114 10.71 6.88 4.46
C GLY A 114 9.59 7.24 5.42
N VAL A 115 8.33 7.20 4.99
CA VAL A 115 7.20 7.67 5.78
C VAL A 115 6.13 6.60 5.95
N LYS A 116 5.52 6.12 4.85
CA LYS A 116 4.38 5.20 4.94
C LYS A 116 4.79 3.82 5.45
N GLY A 117 5.80 3.20 4.86
CA GLY A 117 6.24 1.84 5.18
C GLY A 117 6.65 1.66 6.65
N PRO A 118 7.42 2.58 7.26
CA PRO A 118 7.75 2.50 8.68
C PRO A 118 6.52 2.56 9.61
N ILE A 119 5.45 3.26 9.22
CA ILE A 119 4.20 3.30 9.99
C ILE A 119 3.51 1.93 9.94
N GLU A 120 3.47 1.29 8.77
CA GLU A 120 2.90 -0.06 8.61
C GLU A 120 3.71 -1.11 9.39
N ALA A 121 5.03 -1.04 9.31
CA ALA A 121 5.90 -1.91 10.08
C ALA A 121 5.72 -1.70 11.58
N ALA A 122 5.63 -0.45 12.04
CA ALA A 122 5.36 -0.15 13.44
C ALA A 122 4.02 -0.74 13.90
N ALA A 123 2.97 -0.67 13.07
CA ALA A 123 1.68 -1.30 13.35
C ALA A 123 1.80 -2.83 13.47
N GLY A 124 2.51 -3.46 12.53
CA GLY A 124 2.82 -4.88 12.52
C GLY A 124 3.54 -5.32 13.80
N PHE A 125 4.66 -4.69 14.13
CA PHE A 125 5.42 -4.99 15.34
C PHE A 125 4.62 -4.75 16.60
N PHE A 126 3.83 -3.67 16.66
CA PHE A 126 3.00 -3.38 17.82
C PHE A 126 1.97 -4.49 18.08
N CYS A 127 1.27 -4.94 17.04
CA CYS A 127 0.29 -6.03 17.17
C CYS A 127 0.96 -7.38 17.47
N TYR A 128 2.11 -7.64 16.85
CA TYR A 128 2.93 -8.83 17.10
C TYR A 128 3.36 -8.94 18.57
N PHE A 129 3.97 -7.88 19.10
CA PHE A 129 4.42 -7.85 20.49
C PHE A 129 3.24 -7.82 21.47
N ALA A 130 2.12 -7.21 21.12
CA ALA A 130 0.91 -7.25 21.95
C ALA A 130 0.42 -8.68 22.16
N VAL A 131 0.42 -9.52 21.12
CA VAL A 131 0.06 -10.94 21.24
C VAL A 131 1.08 -11.70 22.08
N LEU A 132 2.38 -11.50 21.82
CA LEU A 132 3.44 -12.20 22.56
C LEU A 132 3.42 -11.88 24.05
N PHE A 133 3.33 -10.61 24.42
CA PHE A 133 3.35 -10.20 25.83
C PHE A 133 2.08 -10.60 26.57
N ASP A 134 0.90 -10.55 25.94
CA ASP A 134 -0.33 -11.06 26.56
C ASP A 134 -0.30 -12.60 26.72
N GLY A 135 0.41 -13.29 25.83
CA GLY A 135 0.70 -14.72 25.95
C GLY A 135 1.82 -15.09 26.92
N GLY A 136 2.43 -14.10 27.60
CA GLY A 136 3.47 -14.33 28.61
C GLY A 136 4.88 -14.55 28.06
N TRP A 137 5.13 -14.30 26.77
CA TRP A 137 6.46 -14.41 26.17
C TRP A 137 7.43 -13.36 26.73
N SER A 138 8.68 -13.76 26.89
CA SER A 138 9.76 -12.88 27.33
C SER A 138 10.94 -12.87 26.35
N PHE A 139 11.67 -11.76 26.31
CA PHE A 139 12.83 -11.63 25.42
C PHE A 139 13.87 -12.72 25.68
N GLY A 140 14.30 -13.39 24.61
CA GLY A 140 15.26 -14.50 24.66
C GLY A 140 14.61 -15.89 24.66
N GLU A 141 13.29 -15.99 24.84
CA GLU A 141 12.58 -17.24 24.69
C GLU A 141 12.39 -17.61 23.21
N GLN A 142 12.80 -18.82 22.84
CA GLN A 142 12.61 -19.35 21.49
C GLN A 142 11.27 -20.08 21.41
N LEU A 143 10.36 -19.55 20.59
CA LEU A 143 9.12 -20.21 20.26
C LEU A 143 9.32 -21.12 19.05
N ALA A 144 8.88 -22.37 19.16
CA ALA A 144 8.82 -23.27 18.02
C ALA A 144 7.79 -22.75 16.99
N ASN A 145 8.03 -23.01 15.70
CA ASN A 145 7.12 -22.61 14.63
C ASN A 145 5.70 -23.20 14.75
N THR A 146 5.56 -24.30 15.49
CA THR A 146 4.29 -24.97 15.78
C THR A 146 3.59 -24.46 17.03
N ASN A 147 4.21 -23.52 17.78
CA ASN A 147 3.63 -22.98 18.98
C ASN A 147 2.43 -22.09 18.61
N PRO A 148 1.21 -22.36 19.14
CA PRO A 148 0.02 -21.57 18.84
C PRO A 148 0.19 -20.07 19.11
N LEU A 149 0.95 -19.69 20.15
CA LEU A 149 1.21 -18.29 20.48
C LEU A 149 2.00 -17.59 19.37
N TYR A 150 3.02 -18.26 18.84
CA TYR A 150 3.81 -17.73 17.73
C TYR A 150 2.97 -17.60 16.45
N MET A 151 2.17 -18.64 16.14
CA MET A 151 1.27 -18.63 14.99
C MET A 151 0.23 -17.49 15.09
N GLN A 152 -0.28 -17.20 16.29
CA GLN A 152 -1.16 -16.05 16.53
C GLN A 152 -0.42 -14.72 16.35
N ALA A 153 0.82 -14.61 16.84
CA ALA A 153 1.60 -13.38 16.74
C ALA A 153 1.91 -13.02 15.27
N ILE A 154 2.32 -13.98 14.44
CA ILE A 154 2.55 -13.73 13.01
C ILE A 154 1.25 -13.38 12.28
N THR A 155 0.12 -13.96 12.70
CA THR A 155 -1.20 -13.64 12.15
C THR A 155 -1.60 -12.21 12.50
N ALA A 156 -1.31 -11.74 13.71
CA ALA A 156 -1.56 -10.36 14.13
C ALA A 156 -0.68 -9.36 13.38
N PHE A 157 0.60 -9.67 13.15
CA PHE A 157 1.48 -8.86 12.31
C PHE A 157 0.90 -8.73 10.89
N PHE A 158 0.60 -9.87 10.26
CA PHE A 158 0.01 -9.93 8.92
C PHE A 158 -1.30 -9.13 8.80
N SER A 159 -2.20 -9.30 9.77
CA SER A 159 -3.47 -8.56 9.81
C SER A 159 -3.26 -7.06 9.92
N ALA A 160 -2.30 -6.63 10.74
CA ALA A 160 -1.99 -5.21 10.91
C ALA A 160 -1.45 -4.57 9.64
N VAL A 161 -0.61 -5.29 8.88
CA VAL A 161 -0.10 -4.84 7.58
C VAL A 161 -1.25 -4.66 6.58
N ILE A 162 -2.16 -5.63 6.45
CA ILE A 162 -3.30 -5.51 5.54
C ILE A 162 -4.24 -4.36 5.94
N ILE A 163 -4.50 -4.17 7.24
CA ILE A 163 -5.32 -3.05 7.73
C ILE A 163 -4.67 -1.70 7.38
N CYS A 164 -3.35 -1.59 7.50
CA CYS A 164 -2.64 -0.37 7.10
C CYS A 164 -2.58 -0.20 5.58
N GLN A 165 -2.48 -1.29 4.81
CA GLN A 165 -2.51 -1.25 3.34
C GLN A 165 -3.84 -0.68 2.83
N ILE A 166 -4.98 -1.00 3.45
CA ILE A 166 -6.27 -0.37 3.11
C ILE A 166 -6.17 1.16 3.23
N ALA A 167 -5.59 1.66 4.33
CA ALA A 167 -5.31 3.08 4.49
C ALA A 167 -4.33 3.62 3.44
N ASN A 168 -3.30 2.85 3.10
CA ASN A 168 -2.33 3.22 2.06
C ASN A 168 -2.95 3.26 0.65
N VAL A 169 -3.87 2.37 0.30
CA VAL A 169 -4.65 2.43 -0.95
C VAL A 169 -5.35 3.78 -1.04
N PHE A 170 -6.12 4.14 0.00
CA PHE A 170 -6.83 5.43 0.04
C PHE A 170 -5.88 6.61 -0.02
N ALA A 171 -4.79 6.59 0.75
CA ALA A 171 -3.75 7.62 0.71
C ALA A 171 -3.14 7.78 -0.70
N SER A 172 -2.93 6.67 -1.40
CA SER A 172 -2.28 6.64 -2.71
C SER A 172 -3.21 6.98 -3.89
N ARG A 173 -4.54 7.05 -3.68
CA ARG A 173 -5.51 7.45 -4.73
C ARG A 173 -5.24 8.82 -5.33
N THR A 174 -4.72 9.74 -4.52
CA THR A 174 -4.44 11.12 -4.94
C THR A 174 -3.01 11.51 -4.59
N ARG A 175 -2.37 12.29 -5.46
CA ARG A 175 -1.03 12.84 -5.23
C ARG A 175 -1.07 14.18 -4.52
N PHE A 176 -2.05 15.02 -4.90
CA PHE A 176 -2.13 16.41 -4.45
C PHE A 176 -3.49 16.77 -3.86
N GLN A 177 -4.59 16.29 -4.45
CA GLN A 177 -5.94 16.56 -3.93
C GLN A 177 -6.23 15.78 -2.63
N SER A 178 -7.10 16.31 -1.77
CA SER A 178 -7.49 15.59 -0.56
C SER A 178 -8.39 14.41 -0.92
N VAL A 179 -8.17 13.28 -0.25
CA VAL A 179 -9.01 12.08 -0.41
C VAL A 179 -10.45 12.38 0.04
N PHE A 180 -10.64 13.24 1.05
CA PHE A 180 -11.96 13.64 1.53
C PHE A 180 -12.73 14.49 0.50
N SER A 181 -12.03 15.33 -0.28
CA SER A 181 -12.68 16.09 -1.36
C SER A 181 -13.07 15.23 -2.57
N MET A 182 -12.35 14.13 -2.81
CA MET A 182 -12.64 13.17 -3.88
C MET A 182 -13.71 12.14 -3.48
N GLY A 183 -13.99 12.01 -2.19
CA GLY A 183 -14.88 11.00 -1.63
C GLY A 183 -14.23 9.62 -1.51
N LEU A 184 -14.33 9.01 -0.33
CA LEU A 184 -13.75 7.68 -0.07
C LEU A 184 -14.41 6.58 -0.91
N PHE A 185 -15.70 6.73 -1.25
CA PHE A 185 -16.48 5.71 -1.94
C PHE A 185 -16.71 5.99 -3.44
N SER A 186 -16.03 6.99 -4.00
CA SER A 186 -16.28 7.41 -5.40
C SER A 186 -15.73 6.42 -6.43
N ASN A 187 -14.67 5.68 -6.12
CA ASN A 187 -14.04 4.71 -7.02
C ASN A 187 -14.45 3.27 -6.64
N ARG A 188 -15.47 2.74 -7.32
CA ARG A 188 -15.97 1.37 -7.11
C ARG A 188 -14.90 0.29 -7.31
N PRO A 189 -14.05 0.34 -8.37
CA PRO A 189 -12.90 -0.55 -8.50
C PRO A 189 -12.04 -0.65 -7.25
N VAL A 190 -11.68 0.49 -6.62
CA VAL A 190 -10.86 0.49 -5.40
C VAL A 190 -11.57 -0.20 -4.24
N LEU A 191 -12.89 -0.01 -4.09
CA LEU A 191 -13.66 -0.70 -3.07
C LEU A 191 -13.72 -2.22 -3.29
N LEU A 192 -13.74 -2.67 -4.56
CA LEU A 192 -13.64 -4.10 -4.89
C LEU A 192 -12.26 -4.66 -4.55
N GLY A 193 -11.19 -3.88 -4.80
CA GLY A 193 -9.83 -4.21 -4.36
C GLY A 193 -9.77 -4.42 -2.84
N ILE A 194 -10.23 -3.45 -2.06
CA ILE A 194 -10.27 -3.53 -0.59
C ILE A 194 -11.13 -4.70 -0.10
N ALA A 195 -12.29 -4.94 -0.74
CA ALA A 195 -13.14 -6.07 -0.38
C ALA A 195 -12.44 -7.41 -0.62
N SER A 196 -11.63 -7.52 -1.68
CA SER A 196 -10.84 -8.72 -1.96
C SER A 196 -9.72 -8.93 -0.94
N GLU A 197 -9.05 -7.87 -0.49
CA GLU A 197 -8.02 -7.94 0.57
C GLU A 197 -8.63 -8.46 1.88
N LEU A 198 -9.76 -7.87 2.30
CA LEU A 198 -10.46 -8.26 3.51
C LEU A 198 -10.99 -9.70 3.42
N LEU A 199 -11.42 -10.14 2.23
CA LEU A 199 -11.84 -11.51 2.01
C LEU A 199 -10.66 -12.48 2.16
N ILE A 200 -9.51 -12.19 1.55
CA ILE A 200 -8.32 -13.04 1.67
C ILE A 200 -7.82 -13.07 3.12
N LEU A 201 -7.80 -11.91 3.81
CA LEU A 201 -7.48 -11.82 5.22
C LEU A 201 -8.39 -12.72 6.06
N ALA A 202 -9.71 -12.61 5.89
CA ALA A 202 -10.69 -13.42 6.60
C ALA A 202 -10.52 -14.92 6.32
N LEU A 203 -10.21 -15.28 5.06
CA LEU A 203 -9.94 -16.66 4.67
C LEU A 203 -8.68 -17.22 5.34
N ILE A 204 -7.62 -16.42 5.48
CA ILE A 204 -6.38 -16.87 6.13
C ILE A 204 -6.57 -17.01 7.63
N ILE A 205 -7.24 -16.07 8.31
CA ILE A 205 -7.41 -16.10 9.77
C ILE A 205 -8.38 -17.21 10.22
N TRP A 206 -9.56 -17.28 9.60
CA TRP A 206 -10.65 -18.15 10.08
C TRP A 206 -10.74 -19.48 9.34
N ASN A 207 -10.01 -19.61 8.23
CA ASN A 207 -9.76 -20.82 7.44
C ASN A 207 -8.95 -21.92 8.15
N PRO A 208 -9.45 -23.05 8.71
CA PRO A 208 -8.57 -24.06 9.28
C PRO A 208 -7.59 -24.66 8.26
N PHE A 209 -8.01 -24.81 6.99
CA PHE A 209 -7.15 -25.29 5.92
C PHE A 209 -6.10 -24.25 5.52
N ALA A 210 -6.48 -22.96 5.47
CA ALA A 210 -5.53 -21.87 5.22
C ALA A 210 -4.49 -21.77 6.35
N ASN A 211 -4.94 -21.89 7.61
CA ASN A 211 -4.06 -21.93 8.79
C ASN A 211 -3.00 -23.03 8.71
N LEU A 212 -3.33 -24.20 8.17
CA LEU A 212 -2.36 -25.27 7.94
C LEU A 212 -1.32 -24.92 6.87
N ILE A 213 -1.71 -24.22 5.80
CA ILE A 213 -0.81 -23.85 4.69
C ILE A 213 0.13 -22.70 5.11
N PHE A 214 -0.42 -21.67 5.74
CA PHE A 214 0.30 -20.44 6.09
C PHE A 214 0.94 -20.48 7.49
N ASN A 215 0.75 -21.59 8.23
CA ASN A 215 1.14 -21.73 9.64
C ASN A 215 0.57 -20.62 10.53
N THR A 216 -0.65 -20.16 10.24
CA THR A 216 -1.35 -19.13 11.00
C THR A 216 -2.31 -19.74 12.02
N ALA A 217 -2.74 -18.92 12.98
CA ALA A 217 -3.72 -19.31 13.97
C ALA A 217 -4.75 -18.19 14.15
N PRO A 218 -6.02 -18.51 14.46
CA PRO A 218 -7.05 -17.50 14.64
C PRO A 218 -6.68 -16.58 15.80
N ILE A 219 -6.86 -15.28 15.59
CA ILE A 219 -6.61 -14.23 16.57
C ILE A 219 -7.91 -13.57 17.00
N ASP A 220 -7.91 -13.04 18.22
CA ASP A 220 -8.98 -12.18 18.70
C ASP A 220 -9.01 -10.86 17.93
N LEU A 221 -10.21 -10.37 17.62
CA LEU A 221 -10.46 -9.11 16.92
C LEU A 221 -9.79 -7.91 17.61
N ARG A 222 -9.59 -7.97 18.94
CA ARG A 222 -8.88 -6.92 19.69
C ARG A 222 -7.50 -6.60 19.11
N TYR A 223 -6.75 -7.61 18.65
CA TYR A 223 -5.42 -7.41 18.09
C TYR A 223 -5.46 -6.76 16.71
N MET A 224 -6.48 -7.06 15.90
CA MET A 224 -6.72 -6.36 14.64
C MET A 224 -7.09 -4.90 14.89
N LEU A 225 -7.90 -4.61 15.91
CA LEU A 225 -8.30 -3.25 16.26
C LEU A 225 -7.11 -2.38 16.72
N LEU A 226 -6.04 -2.98 17.26
CA LEU A 226 -4.81 -2.25 17.60
C LEU A 226 -4.10 -1.63 16.39
N ALA A 227 -4.32 -2.17 15.18
CA ALA A 227 -3.74 -1.63 13.95
C ALA A 227 -4.51 -0.42 13.40
N VAL A 228 -5.80 -0.27 13.75
CA VAL A 228 -6.67 0.79 13.21
C VAL A 228 -6.15 2.20 13.51
N PRO A 229 -5.66 2.53 14.72
CA PRO A 229 -5.03 3.83 14.98
C PRO A 229 -3.85 4.14 14.07
N PHE A 230 -3.03 3.14 13.72
CA PHE A 230 -1.90 3.32 12.80
C PHE A 230 -2.36 3.57 11.36
N ALA A 231 -3.40 2.86 10.91
CA ALA A 231 -4.02 3.10 9.60
C ALA A 231 -4.61 4.52 9.51
N VAL A 232 -5.30 4.99 10.56
CA VAL A 232 -5.81 6.37 10.64
C VAL A 232 -4.66 7.38 10.67
N PHE A 233 -3.59 7.08 11.40
CA PHE A 233 -2.39 7.93 11.46
C PHE A 233 -1.68 8.03 10.11
N LEU A 234 -1.57 6.93 9.36
CA LEU A 234 -1.02 6.90 8.00
C LEU A 234 -1.83 7.81 7.07
N LEU A 235 -3.15 7.70 7.08
CA LEU A 235 -4.04 8.60 6.33
C LEU A 235 -3.87 10.06 6.75
N GLY A 236 -3.78 10.33 8.05
CA GLY A 236 -3.59 11.67 8.59
C GLY A 236 -2.27 12.31 8.15
N ILE A 237 -1.17 11.56 8.17
CA ILE A 237 0.14 12.02 7.70
C ILE A 237 0.12 12.31 6.20
N ASP A 238 -0.49 11.43 5.41
CA ASP A 238 -0.55 11.65 3.96
C ASP A 238 -1.45 12.84 3.59
N GLU A 239 -2.57 13.04 4.30
CA GLU A 239 -3.39 14.25 4.13
C GLU A 239 -2.67 15.52 4.58
N LEU A 240 -1.89 15.46 5.67
CA LEU A 240 -1.02 16.56 6.09
C LEU A 240 0.02 16.88 5.01
N ARG A 241 0.68 15.87 4.46
CA ARG A 241 1.62 16.01 3.32
C ARG A 241 0.95 16.72 2.16
N LYS A 242 -0.23 16.28 1.73
CA LYS A 242 -1.00 16.89 0.64
C LYS A 242 -1.43 18.32 0.97
N TYR A 243 -1.84 18.59 2.21
CA TYR A 243 -2.18 19.94 2.66
C TYR A 243 -0.99 20.89 2.57
N LEU A 244 0.19 20.45 3.04
CA LEU A 244 1.43 21.26 2.96
C LEU A 244 1.85 21.52 1.51
N LEU A 245 1.66 20.54 0.62
CA LEU A 245 1.88 20.73 -0.82
C LEU A 245 0.92 21.75 -1.41
N ARG A 246 -0.37 21.73 -1.05
CA ARG A 246 -1.37 22.72 -1.48
C ARG A 246 -1.07 24.13 -0.98
N LYS A 247 -0.45 24.25 0.20
CA LYS A 247 0.02 25.53 0.77
C LYS A 247 1.37 25.99 0.20
N ASN A 248 1.93 25.26 -0.79
CA ASN A 248 3.23 25.56 -1.41
C ASN A 248 4.37 25.70 -0.39
N VAL A 249 4.38 24.86 0.65
CA VAL A 249 5.47 24.86 1.63
C VAL A 249 6.73 24.29 0.96
N ASN A 250 7.79 25.11 0.89
CA ASN A 250 9.00 24.83 0.10
C ASN A 250 9.66 23.47 0.42
N TRP A 251 9.78 23.10 1.71
CA TRP A 251 10.40 21.83 2.08
C TRP A 251 9.52 20.64 1.68
N ALA A 252 8.20 20.74 1.87
CA ALA A 252 7.28 19.68 1.49
C ALA A 252 7.27 19.48 -0.03
N ALA A 253 7.30 20.57 -0.79
CA ALA A 253 7.41 20.52 -2.25
C ALA A 253 8.73 19.89 -2.72
N ARG A 254 9.84 20.12 -2.00
CA ARG A 254 11.15 19.56 -2.35
C ARG A 254 11.22 18.05 -2.13
N PHE A 255 10.69 17.56 -1.00
CA PHE A 255 10.86 16.18 -0.55
C PHE A 255 9.69 15.25 -0.90
N PHE A 256 8.47 15.78 -1.01
CA PHE A 256 7.24 14.97 -1.07
C PHE A 256 6.36 15.24 -2.29
N LYS A 257 6.78 16.13 -3.20
CA LYS A 257 6.13 16.31 -4.50
C LYS A 257 6.70 15.29 -5.49
N TRP A 258 5.98 14.19 -5.63
CA TRP A 258 6.27 13.13 -6.60
C TRP A 258 5.20 13.09 -7.67
#